data_AF-A0A1H4C3U3-F1
#
_entry.id   AF-A0A1H4C3U3-F1
#
_cell.length_a   1.000
_cell.length_b   1.000
_cell.length_c   1.000
_cell.angle_alpha   90.00
_cell.angle_beta   90.00
_cell.angle_gamma   90.00
#
_symmetry.space_group_name_H-M   'P 1'
#
loop_
_entity.id
_entity.type
_entity.pdbx_description
1 polymer ?
#
loop_
_entity_poly.entity_id
_entity_poly.type
_entity_poly.pdbx_seq_one_letter_code
_entity_poly.pdbx_strand_id
1 'polypeptide(L)'
;MNFVKDCKSWDDTDMQHGNDNEAKNYKELVELVGWYVRNALLGEVYATPKPGLVDRRDTGAHKDMTFETFLASTEAITPYLVEMFRQGLDHQCYEKSDPGFFGNPDDIKTKTHSGLVDSGAEIITDEELVFLNIRKTGIEAEKAMYAATGNVNTHKGMIFTMGILLAAAGINAGRRLFHEPCDNETEPDERSFFGKDKTVRDEETGTDKIVRGDESDIVKRLFDIVEILETGRRMSARILERDFEEMANREPKSHGEKLYHKYGEKGIRGQAMEGFPIIRDIGIPAMRKFMNISGDMKLQSEIAGVAALRTDLLEDEGNMRDEHYENAVNISTLMAIMSELRDTNVLTRSSYEEMEWLRTESAKIVRLGAAFSEEGLSAIEELNVKCIEKNISPGGAADILAVTILLLKLEGSSYV
;
A
#
# COMPACT_ATOMS: atom_id res chain seq x y z
N MET A 1 -17.34 12.92 15.57
CA MET A 1 -16.44 12.89 16.73
C MET A 1 -15.05 13.26 16.22
N ASN A 2 -14.49 14.37 16.68
CA ASN A 2 -13.29 15.02 16.15
C ASN A 2 -12.00 14.31 16.62
N PHE A 3 -11.30 13.59 15.73
CA PHE A 3 -10.07 12.84 16.03
C PHE A 3 -8.77 13.54 15.61
N VAL A 4 -8.77 14.87 15.53
CA VAL A 4 -7.53 15.68 15.37
C VAL A 4 -6.89 16.02 16.72
N LYS A 5 -7.45 15.59 17.86
CA LYS A 5 -7.02 16.07 19.19
C LYS A 5 -6.06 15.20 19.99
N ASP A 6 -5.81 13.94 19.60
CA ASP A 6 -4.94 13.05 20.38
C ASP A 6 -3.64 12.62 19.68
N CYS A 7 -3.34 13.15 18.49
CA CYS A 7 -1.94 13.31 18.10
C CYS A 7 -1.35 14.34 19.07
N LYS A 8 -0.41 13.93 19.92
CA LYS A 8 0.40 14.83 20.75
C LYS A 8 0.67 16.10 19.96
N SER A 9 0.35 17.25 20.54
CA SER A 9 0.70 18.57 20.01
C SER A 9 2.12 18.51 19.44
N TRP A 10 2.23 18.58 18.12
CA TRP A 10 3.50 18.63 17.44
C TRP A 10 4.04 20.04 17.72
N ASP A 11 5.11 20.13 18.50
CA ASP A 11 5.73 21.41 18.81
C ASP A 11 6.18 22.06 17.50
N ASP A 12 5.65 23.27 17.23
CA ASP A 12 5.92 24.12 16.06
C ASP A 12 7.39 24.63 15.98
N THR A 13 8.34 23.96 16.64
CA THR A 13 9.67 24.53 16.91
C THR A 13 10.72 24.28 15.82
N ASP A 14 10.48 23.40 14.83
CA ASP A 14 11.53 23.04 13.84
C ASP A 14 11.25 23.48 12.38
N MET A 15 10.24 24.30 12.11
CA MET A 15 9.92 24.78 10.74
C MET A 15 9.99 26.31 10.55
N GLN A 16 10.86 27.03 11.24
CA GLN A 16 10.87 28.50 11.19
C GLN A 16 11.42 29.16 9.90
N HIS A 17 11.55 28.46 8.77
CA HIS A 17 12.08 29.06 7.53
C HIS A 17 11.30 28.73 6.24
N GLY A 18 10.07 28.20 6.33
CA GLY A 18 9.18 27.97 5.17
C GLY A 18 8.07 29.02 5.08
N ASN A 19 7.66 29.40 3.86
CA ASN A 19 6.54 30.30 3.61
C ASN A 19 5.23 29.65 4.09
N ASP A 20 4.30 30.39 4.73
CA ASP A 20 3.09 29.84 5.39
C ASP A 20 2.24 28.93 4.47
N ASN A 21 2.27 29.16 3.15
CA ASN A 21 1.58 28.36 2.14
C ASN A 21 2.26 26.99 1.86
N GLU A 22 3.58 26.90 1.96
CA GLU A 22 4.31 25.63 1.74
C GLU A 22 4.06 24.65 2.89
N ALA A 23 4.06 25.16 4.13
CA ALA A 23 3.71 24.39 5.33
C ALA A 23 2.27 23.85 5.27
N LYS A 24 1.34 24.64 4.72
CA LYS A 24 -0.05 24.23 4.51
C LYS A 24 -0.16 23.09 3.48
N ASN A 25 0.48 23.23 2.31
CA ASN A 25 0.44 22.21 1.25
C ASN A 25 1.07 20.89 1.71
N TYR A 26 2.18 20.95 2.45
CA TYR A 26 2.83 19.78 3.02
C TYR A 26 1.90 19.01 3.98
N LYS A 27 1.22 19.74 4.87
CA LYS A 27 0.25 19.16 5.80
C LYS A 27 -0.93 18.51 5.08
N GLU A 28 -1.50 19.19 4.09
CA GLU A 28 -2.63 18.69 3.29
C GLU A 28 -2.25 17.40 2.52
N LEU A 29 -1.03 17.32 1.97
CA LEU A 29 -0.53 16.11 1.33
C LEU A 29 -0.40 14.93 2.31
N VAL A 30 0.18 15.17 3.48
CA VAL A 30 0.35 14.13 4.52
C VAL A 30 -1.01 13.63 5.02
N GLU A 31 -1.97 14.54 5.22
CA GLU A 31 -3.35 14.18 5.61
C GLU A 31 -4.06 13.36 4.52
N LEU A 32 -3.89 13.75 3.25
CA LEU A 32 -4.44 13.01 2.10
C LEU A 32 -3.85 11.59 2.01
N VAL A 33 -2.54 11.45 2.15
CA VAL A 33 -1.88 10.13 2.17
C VAL A 33 -2.38 9.30 3.35
N GLY A 34 -2.57 9.91 4.53
CA GLY A 34 -3.19 9.24 5.67
C GLY A 34 -4.60 8.72 5.38
N TRP A 35 -5.41 9.50 4.66
CA TRP A 35 -6.72 9.04 4.19
C TRP A 35 -6.58 7.86 3.21
N TYR A 36 -5.69 7.93 2.22
CA TYR A 36 -5.48 6.82 1.28
C TYR A 36 -4.99 5.53 1.97
N VAL A 37 -4.06 5.64 2.91
CA VAL A 37 -3.57 4.51 3.71
C VAL A 37 -4.72 3.85 4.45
N ARG A 38 -5.50 4.64 5.21
CA ARG A 38 -6.62 4.09 5.97
C ARG A 38 -7.65 3.40 5.07
N ASN A 39 -7.99 4.01 3.94
CA ASN A 39 -8.95 3.42 3.00
C ASN A 39 -8.43 2.15 2.34
N ALA A 40 -7.13 2.07 2.04
CA ALA A 40 -6.52 0.87 1.49
C ALA A 40 -6.54 -0.31 2.50
N LEU A 41 -6.19 -0.03 3.76
CA LEU A 41 -6.26 -1.01 4.85
C LEU A 41 -7.70 -1.51 5.07
N LEU A 42 -8.67 -0.60 5.04
CA LEU A 42 -10.08 -0.95 5.18
C LEU A 42 -10.61 -1.69 3.96
N GLY A 43 -10.30 -1.25 2.74
CA GLY A 43 -10.76 -1.88 1.50
C GLY A 43 -10.38 -3.36 1.41
N GLU A 44 -9.24 -3.73 1.97
CA GLU A 44 -8.81 -5.12 2.10
C GLU A 44 -9.74 -5.96 2.99
N VAL A 45 -10.10 -5.47 4.18
CA VAL A 45 -10.99 -6.22 5.10
C VAL A 45 -12.47 -6.13 4.70
N TYR A 46 -12.86 -5.08 3.97
CA TYR A 46 -14.21 -4.92 3.43
C TYR A 46 -14.50 -5.80 2.22
N ALA A 47 -13.47 -6.21 1.46
CA ALA A 47 -13.60 -7.13 0.33
C ALA A 47 -14.22 -8.46 0.81
N THR A 48 -15.47 -8.72 0.44
CA THR A 48 -16.32 -9.78 1.02
C THR A 48 -17.19 -10.43 -0.07
N PRO A 49 -17.13 -11.75 -0.30
CA PRO A 49 -16.37 -12.76 0.46
C PRO A 49 -14.86 -12.77 0.14
N LYS A 50 -14.05 -13.10 1.16
CA LYS A 50 -12.58 -13.19 1.07
C LYS A 50 -12.07 -14.60 1.42
N PRO A 51 -11.86 -15.49 0.44
CA PRO A 51 -11.60 -16.90 0.69
C PRO A 51 -10.46 -17.21 1.67
N GLY A 52 -10.81 -17.82 2.81
CA GLY A 52 -9.87 -18.25 3.85
C GLY A 52 -9.35 -17.13 4.76
N LEU A 53 -9.76 -15.88 4.51
CA LEU A 53 -9.29 -14.67 5.21
C LEU A 53 -10.41 -14.06 6.06
N VAL A 54 -10.05 -13.13 6.94
CA VAL A 54 -11.02 -12.37 7.74
C VAL A 54 -11.68 -11.29 6.88
N ASP A 55 -13.00 -11.25 6.83
CA ASP A 55 -13.76 -10.20 6.15
C ASP A 55 -14.97 -9.75 6.99
N ARG A 56 -15.99 -9.12 6.37
CA ARG A 56 -17.21 -8.70 7.09
C ARG A 56 -18.13 -9.85 7.49
N ARG A 57 -18.06 -10.99 6.81
CA ARG A 57 -18.96 -12.14 7.00
C ARG A 57 -18.40 -13.10 8.01
N ASP A 58 -17.10 -13.40 7.95
CA ASP A 58 -16.48 -14.39 8.84
C ASP A 58 -14.97 -14.13 9.10
N THR A 59 -14.36 -15.05 9.84
CA THR A 59 -12.95 -14.98 10.26
C THR A 59 -12.03 -15.87 9.41
N GLY A 60 -12.55 -16.44 8.34
CA GLY A 60 -11.84 -17.37 7.47
C GLY A 60 -11.26 -18.54 8.26
N ALA A 61 -10.01 -18.90 7.94
CA ALA A 61 -9.27 -19.95 8.64
C ALA A 61 -8.73 -19.52 10.02
N HIS A 62 -9.00 -18.28 10.46
CA HIS A 62 -8.48 -17.74 11.71
C HIS A 62 -9.40 -17.98 12.89
N LYS A 63 -8.81 -18.00 14.09
CA LYS A 63 -9.54 -18.10 15.38
C LYS A 63 -9.14 -17.00 16.35
N ASP A 64 -8.09 -16.28 16.00
CA ASP A 64 -7.40 -15.24 16.75
C ASP A 64 -7.68 -13.84 16.21
N MET A 65 -8.20 -13.73 14.98
CA MET A 65 -8.51 -12.47 14.31
C MET A 65 -9.97 -12.36 13.95
N THR A 66 -10.51 -11.15 14.07
CA THR A 66 -11.87 -10.76 13.66
C THR A 66 -11.85 -9.46 12.87
N PHE A 67 -12.97 -9.13 12.23
CA PHE A 67 -13.16 -7.84 11.56
C PHE A 67 -12.79 -6.65 12.47
N GLU A 68 -13.18 -6.69 13.75
CA GLU A 68 -12.87 -5.65 14.73
C GLU A 68 -11.37 -5.55 15.03
N THR A 69 -10.64 -6.67 15.05
CA THR A 69 -9.18 -6.64 15.21
C THR A 69 -8.50 -5.94 14.02
N PHE A 70 -9.02 -6.11 12.80
CA PHE A 70 -8.55 -5.38 11.62
C PHE A 70 -8.82 -3.88 11.74
N LEU A 71 -10.03 -3.47 12.16
CA LEU A 71 -10.34 -2.06 12.41
C LEU A 71 -9.41 -1.44 13.46
N ALA A 72 -9.22 -2.12 14.60
CA ALA A 72 -8.34 -1.66 15.67
C ALA A 72 -6.88 -1.55 15.21
N SER A 73 -6.40 -2.54 14.45
CA SER A 73 -5.05 -2.49 13.87
C SER A 73 -4.90 -1.34 12.88
N THR A 74 -5.89 -1.11 12.01
CA THR A 74 -5.85 -0.05 11.00
C THR A 74 -5.69 1.32 11.63
N GLU A 75 -6.47 1.63 12.67
CA GLU A 75 -6.33 2.88 13.40
C GLU A 75 -4.96 2.99 14.10
N ALA A 76 -4.45 1.89 14.66
CA ALA A 76 -3.18 1.88 15.37
C ALA A 76 -1.95 2.08 14.47
N ILE A 77 -1.96 1.55 13.24
CA ILE A 77 -0.78 1.53 12.36
C ILE A 77 -0.74 2.69 11.36
N THR A 78 -1.89 3.27 11.00
CA THR A 78 -1.98 4.38 10.02
C THR A 78 -0.98 5.50 10.32
N PRO A 79 -0.85 6.02 11.57
CA PRO A 79 0.10 7.10 11.86
C PRO A 79 1.56 6.74 11.54
N TYR A 80 1.95 5.48 11.78
CA TYR A 80 3.32 5.02 11.52
C TYR A 80 3.57 4.84 10.02
N LEU A 81 2.58 4.38 9.27
CA LEU A 81 2.68 4.29 7.81
C LEU A 81 2.81 5.67 7.17
N VAL A 82 2.04 6.65 7.66
CA VAL A 82 2.16 8.07 7.24
C VAL A 82 3.53 8.63 7.62
N GLU A 83 4.07 8.27 8.79
CA GLU A 83 5.43 8.66 9.18
C GLU A 83 6.50 8.06 8.26
N MET A 84 6.33 6.83 7.75
CA MET A 84 7.25 6.28 6.74
C MET A 84 7.19 7.05 5.41
N PHE A 85 6.00 7.48 5.00
CA PHE A 85 5.86 8.40 3.86
C PHE A 85 6.62 9.71 4.11
N ARG A 86 6.46 10.32 5.29
CA ARG A 86 7.17 11.55 5.66
C ARG A 86 8.69 11.38 5.66
N GLN A 87 9.22 10.27 6.19
CA GLN A 87 10.65 10.00 6.16
C GLN A 87 11.21 9.93 4.73
N GLY A 88 10.41 9.44 3.79
CA GLY A 88 10.72 9.50 2.37
C GLY A 88 10.60 10.90 1.78
N LEU A 89 9.57 11.65 2.16
CA LEU A 89 9.32 13.02 1.69
C LEU A 89 10.41 14.00 2.12
N ASP A 90 10.81 13.91 3.39
CA ASP A 90 11.81 14.74 4.04
C ASP A 90 13.24 14.27 3.70
N HIS A 91 13.37 13.23 2.88
CA HIS A 91 14.65 12.66 2.48
C HIS A 91 15.62 13.70 1.89
N GLN A 92 15.11 14.71 1.20
CA GLN A 92 15.91 15.79 0.61
C GLN A 92 16.38 16.84 1.62
N CYS A 93 15.79 16.88 2.83
CA CYS A 93 16.25 17.76 3.91
C CYS A 93 17.51 17.24 4.61
N TYR A 94 17.88 15.97 4.37
CA TYR A 94 19.14 15.39 4.88
C TYR A 94 20.39 15.98 4.20
N GLU A 95 20.26 16.62 3.03
CA GLU A 95 21.38 17.34 2.40
C GLU A 95 21.78 18.63 3.15
N LYS A 96 20.90 19.16 4.02
CA LYS A 96 21.09 20.46 4.68
C LYS A 96 21.31 20.40 6.19
N SER A 97 21.16 19.24 6.82
CA SER A 97 21.33 19.08 8.26
C SER A 97 22.69 18.44 8.58
N ASP A 98 23.48 19.18 9.35
CA ASP A 98 24.76 18.80 9.94
C ASP A 98 24.71 17.36 10.50
N PRO A 99 25.65 16.45 10.19
CA PRO A 99 25.64 15.03 10.59
C PRO A 99 25.57 14.74 12.11
N GLY A 100 25.47 15.77 12.96
CA GLY A 100 25.47 15.66 14.42
C GLY A 100 24.13 15.32 15.10
N PHE A 101 23.02 15.15 14.37
CA PHE A 101 21.70 14.97 15.01
C PHE A 101 21.31 13.50 15.31
N PHE A 102 21.99 12.52 14.72
CA PHE A 102 21.74 11.11 15.00
C PHE A 102 22.83 10.53 15.91
N GLY A 103 22.40 9.76 16.91
CA GLY A 103 23.24 9.20 17.98
C GLY A 103 24.54 8.57 17.49
N ASN A 104 25.51 8.52 18.41
CA ASN A 104 26.93 8.22 18.19
C ASN A 104 27.24 7.51 16.85
N PRO A 105 27.94 8.17 15.90
CA PRO A 105 28.34 7.60 14.61
C PRO A 105 29.11 6.27 14.69
N ASP A 106 29.60 5.88 15.86
CA ASP A 106 30.24 4.59 16.10
C ASP A 106 29.31 3.37 15.98
N ASP A 107 27.98 3.56 16.13
CA ASP A 107 27.00 2.47 16.04
C ASP A 107 26.57 2.14 14.59
N ILE A 108 26.91 3.00 13.62
CA ILE A 108 26.72 2.78 12.19
C ILE A 108 28.06 2.98 11.49
N LYS A 109 28.84 1.89 11.35
CA LYS A 109 30.11 1.88 10.62
C LYS A 109 29.92 2.02 9.10
N THR A 110 29.29 3.09 8.61
CA THR A 110 29.25 3.40 7.18
C THR A 110 29.26 4.91 6.99
N LYS A 111 30.39 5.39 6.42
CA LYS A 111 30.65 6.79 6.07
C LYS A 111 29.54 7.31 5.15
N THR A 112 28.80 8.33 5.59
CA THR A 112 27.94 9.14 4.73
C THR A 112 28.79 10.10 3.89
N HIS A 113 28.26 10.48 2.73
CA HIS A 113 28.95 11.26 1.71
C HIS A 113 29.38 12.66 2.21
N SER A 114 30.64 12.79 2.63
CA SER A 114 31.47 13.98 2.38
C SER A 114 32.95 13.68 2.66
N GLY A 115 33.72 13.47 1.60
CA GLY A 115 35.18 13.34 1.66
C GLY A 115 35.71 11.92 1.79
N LEU A 116 36.59 11.56 0.84
CA LEU A 116 37.64 10.53 0.84
C LEU A 116 37.74 9.65 2.10
N VAL A 117 37.75 8.30 1.99
CA VAL A 117 38.94 7.44 2.26
C VAL A 117 38.65 5.97 1.85
N ASP A 118 39.52 5.46 0.98
CA ASP A 118 40.10 4.12 0.89
C ASP A 118 39.97 3.21 2.14
N SER A 119 38.81 2.58 2.29
CA SER A 119 38.57 1.42 3.16
C SER A 119 37.41 0.69 2.51
N GLY A 120 37.52 -0.59 2.18
CA GLY A 120 36.51 -1.38 1.44
C GLY A 120 35.13 -1.55 2.09
N ALA A 121 34.63 -0.54 2.81
CA ALA A 121 33.26 -0.40 3.27
C ALA A 121 32.39 0.10 2.12
N GLU A 122 31.33 -0.65 1.83
CA GLU A 122 30.36 -0.32 0.80
C GLU A 122 29.59 0.96 1.14
N ILE A 123 29.42 1.85 0.16
CA ILE A 123 28.66 3.09 0.32
C ILE A 123 27.17 2.75 0.44
N ILE A 124 26.50 3.28 1.47
CA ILE A 124 25.04 3.23 1.61
C ILE A 124 24.49 4.47 0.89
N THR A 125 23.52 4.26 0.00
CA THR A 125 22.83 5.36 -0.69
C THR A 125 21.82 6.03 0.24
N ASP A 126 21.47 7.26 -0.10
CA ASP A 126 20.49 8.04 0.66
C ASP A 126 19.12 7.32 0.71
N GLU A 127 18.66 6.73 -0.40
CA GLU A 127 17.42 5.95 -0.44
C GLU A 127 17.48 4.72 0.50
N GLU A 128 18.61 4.02 0.54
CA GLU A 128 18.83 2.89 1.46
C GLU A 128 18.86 3.32 2.93
N LEU A 129 19.35 4.53 3.22
CA LEU A 129 19.28 5.09 4.57
C LEU A 129 17.81 5.33 4.99
N VAL A 130 16.95 5.80 4.08
CA VAL A 130 15.50 5.88 4.33
C VAL A 130 14.95 4.49 4.66
N PHE A 131 15.31 3.45 3.89
CA PHE A 131 14.88 2.08 4.16
C PHE A 131 15.29 1.61 5.57
N LEU A 132 16.52 1.89 5.99
CA LEU A 132 17.00 1.56 7.34
C LEU A 132 16.24 2.32 8.44
N ASN A 133 15.87 3.58 8.19
CA ASN A 133 15.11 4.40 9.14
C ASN A 133 13.66 3.91 9.28
N ILE A 134 12.96 3.65 8.18
CA ILE A 134 11.57 3.20 8.24
C ILE A 134 11.43 1.81 8.89
N ARG A 135 12.48 0.98 8.90
CA ARG A 135 12.48 -0.28 9.67
C ARG A 135 12.29 -0.04 11.17
N LYS A 136 12.83 1.05 11.72
CA LYS A 136 12.63 1.43 13.13
C LYS A 136 11.17 1.81 13.36
N THR A 137 10.61 2.65 12.48
CA THR A 137 9.18 3.01 12.49
C THR A 137 8.28 1.78 12.37
N GLY A 138 8.67 0.80 11.55
CA GLY A 138 7.90 -0.43 11.34
C GLY A 138 7.88 -1.32 12.58
N ILE A 139 8.96 -1.37 13.34
CA ILE A 139 8.99 -2.06 14.64
C ILE A 139 8.02 -1.40 15.63
N GLU A 140 7.94 -0.07 15.67
CA GLU A 140 6.97 0.63 16.51
C GLU A 140 5.53 0.42 16.02
N ALA A 141 5.30 0.40 14.71
CA ALA A 141 4.01 0.06 14.12
C ALA A 141 3.56 -1.37 14.51
N GLU A 142 4.48 -2.34 14.48
CA GLU A 142 4.20 -3.72 14.92
C GLU A 142 3.81 -3.75 16.40
N LYS A 143 4.51 -3.02 17.26
CA LYS A 143 4.17 -2.93 18.69
C LYS A 143 2.78 -2.31 18.90
N ALA A 144 2.47 -1.24 18.18
CA ALA A 144 1.17 -0.57 18.24
C ALA A 144 0.05 -1.51 17.78
N MET A 145 0.26 -2.23 16.68
CA MET A 145 -0.64 -3.28 16.20
C MET A 145 -0.88 -4.32 17.29
N TYR A 146 0.16 -4.96 17.81
CA TYR A 146 0.01 -6.00 18.84
C TYR A 146 -0.68 -5.46 20.10
N ALA A 147 -0.40 -4.22 20.51
CA ALA A 147 -1.08 -3.61 21.66
C ALA A 147 -2.58 -3.40 21.39
N ALA A 148 -2.96 -2.97 20.19
CA ALA A 148 -4.35 -2.71 19.82
C ALA A 148 -5.18 -3.98 19.57
N THR A 149 -4.53 -5.08 19.17
CA THR A 149 -5.22 -6.32 18.74
C THR A 149 -5.20 -7.42 19.80
N GLY A 150 -4.73 -7.14 21.02
CA GLY A 150 -4.60 -8.18 22.05
C GLY A 150 -3.49 -9.18 21.74
N ASN A 151 -2.38 -8.70 21.17
CA ASN A 151 -1.19 -9.44 20.78
C ASN A 151 -1.40 -10.40 19.60
N VAL A 152 -2.24 -9.98 18.65
CA VAL A 152 -2.55 -10.73 17.42
C VAL A 152 -1.86 -10.09 16.21
N ASN A 153 -1.30 -10.92 15.34
CA ASN A 153 -0.60 -10.47 14.14
C ASN A 153 -1.60 -10.20 12.98
N THR A 154 -2.13 -8.99 12.91
CA THR A 154 -3.16 -8.62 11.92
C THR A 154 -2.59 -8.06 10.62
N HIS A 155 -1.55 -7.23 10.67
CA HIS A 155 -1.04 -6.46 9.53
C HIS A 155 0.49 -6.39 9.45
N LYS A 156 1.25 -7.34 10.02
CA LYS A 156 2.72 -7.27 10.00
C LYS A 156 3.31 -7.26 8.58
N GLY A 157 2.77 -8.08 7.68
CA GLY A 157 3.20 -8.08 6.28
C GLY A 157 2.85 -6.78 5.56
N MET A 158 1.66 -6.25 5.84
CA MET A 158 1.20 -4.94 5.36
C MET A 158 2.08 -3.78 5.85
N ILE A 159 2.46 -3.73 7.12
CA ILE A 159 3.38 -2.71 7.67
C ILE A 159 4.69 -2.68 6.88
N PHE A 160 5.25 -3.86 6.59
CA PHE A 160 6.48 -3.98 5.82
C PHE A 160 6.31 -3.50 4.38
N THR A 161 5.32 -4.03 3.66
CA THR A 161 5.12 -3.76 2.23
C THR A 161 4.68 -2.33 1.98
N MET A 162 3.63 -1.91 2.67
CA MET A 162 3.04 -0.58 2.53
C MET A 162 4.03 0.49 3.02
N GLY A 163 4.80 0.19 4.07
CA GLY A 163 5.84 1.07 4.57
C GLY A 163 6.94 1.39 3.56
N ILE A 164 7.46 0.38 2.86
CA ILE A 164 8.47 0.55 1.79
C ILE A 164 7.92 1.44 0.68
N LEU A 165 6.70 1.14 0.21
CA LEU A 165 6.13 1.84 -0.94
C LEU A 165 5.66 3.25 -0.60
N LEU A 166 5.22 3.50 0.64
CA LEU A 166 4.94 4.84 1.13
C LEU A 166 6.20 5.67 1.25
N ALA A 167 7.30 5.12 1.78
CA ALA A 167 8.57 5.83 1.82
C ALA A 167 9.08 6.14 0.40
N ALA A 168 8.98 5.19 -0.54
CA ALA A 168 9.29 5.39 -1.94
C ALA A 168 8.42 6.48 -2.59
N ALA A 169 7.10 6.48 -2.30
CA ALA A 169 6.19 7.53 -2.75
C ALA A 169 6.57 8.90 -2.16
N GLY A 170 6.97 8.94 -0.89
CA GLY A 170 7.51 10.15 -0.24
C GLY A 170 8.74 10.68 -0.97
N ILE A 171 9.73 9.83 -1.25
CA ILE A 171 10.95 10.20 -1.99
C ILE A 171 10.59 10.80 -3.35
N ASN A 172 9.68 10.16 -4.09
CA ASN A 172 9.27 10.60 -5.42
C ASN A 172 8.49 11.92 -5.40
N ALA A 173 7.62 12.11 -4.42
CA ALA A 173 6.90 13.36 -4.21
C ALA A 173 7.88 14.48 -3.79
N GLY A 174 8.79 14.22 -2.86
CA GLY A 174 9.80 15.17 -2.40
C GLY A 174 10.68 15.67 -3.55
N ARG A 175 11.14 14.77 -4.42
CA ARG A 175 11.87 15.14 -5.65
C ARG A 175 11.07 16.12 -6.51
N ARG A 176 9.78 15.87 -6.73
CA ARG A 176 8.96 16.74 -7.58
C ARG A 176 8.64 18.09 -6.92
N LEU A 177 8.44 18.08 -5.61
CA LEU A 177 8.12 19.28 -4.84
C LEU A 177 9.34 20.19 -4.61
N PHE A 178 10.54 19.61 -4.52
CA PHE A 178 11.75 20.32 -4.07
C PHE A 178 12.92 20.34 -5.07
N HIS A 179 12.84 19.69 -6.25
CA HIS A 179 13.90 19.69 -7.29
C HIS A 179 13.52 20.29 -8.67
N GLU A 180 12.39 21.00 -8.85
CA GLU A 180 12.32 21.88 -10.03
C GLU A 180 13.37 23.00 -9.90
N PRO A 181 14.18 23.27 -10.95
CA PRO A 181 15.14 24.36 -10.89
C PRO A 181 14.40 25.67 -10.63
N CYS A 182 14.98 26.52 -9.77
CA CYS A 182 14.62 27.93 -9.71
C CYS A 182 14.90 28.59 -11.07
N ASP A 183 14.03 28.40 -12.06
CA ASP A 183 13.93 29.32 -13.17
C ASP A 183 13.41 30.63 -12.59
N ASN A 184 14.26 31.66 -12.66
CA ASN A 184 14.16 32.95 -11.99
C ASN A 184 12.99 33.85 -12.49
N GLU A 185 11.81 33.32 -12.78
CA GLU A 185 10.68 34.14 -13.29
C GLU A 185 9.29 33.81 -12.74
N THR A 186 9.10 32.79 -11.89
CA THR A 186 7.80 32.55 -11.23
C THR A 186 7.79 33.03 -9.78
N GLU A 187 6.94 34.03 -9.50
CA GLU A 187 6.77 34.56 -8.15
C GLU A 187 6.26 33.48 -7.17
N PRO A 188 6.69 33.49 -5.88
CA PRO A 188 6.34 32.48 -4.88
C PRO A 188 4.83 32.29 -4.63
N ASP A 189 3.97 33.24 -5.00
CA ASP A 189 2.52 33.25 -4.73
C ASP A 189 1.72 32.31 -5.66
N GLU A 190 2.34 31.76 -6.72
CA GLU A 190 1.71 30.77 -7.60
C GLU A 190 1.96 29.31 -7.16
N ARG A 191 2.77 29.05 -6.13
CA ARG A 191 3.10 27.70 -5.61
C ARG A 191 2.06 27.10 -4.66
N SER A 192 0.81 27.56 -4.73
CA SER A 192 -0.31 26.91 -4.06
C SER A 192 -0.61 25.59 -4.78
N PHE A 193 -0.07 24.48 -4.28
CA PHE A 193 -0.25 23.16 -4.89
C PHE A 193 -1.72 22.79 -4.93
N PHE A 194 -2.46 23.00 -3.84
CA PHE A 194 -3.91 22.94 -3.85
C PHE A 194 -4.43 24.21 -4.52
N GLY A 195 -5.16 24.06 -5.62
CA GLY A 195 -5.64 25.20 -6.41
C GLY A 195 -6.36 26.21 -5.53
N LYS A 196 -6.09 27.52 -5.73
CA LYS A 196 -6.83 28.59 -5.04
C LYS A 196 -8.33 28.36 -5.30
N ASP A 197 -9.13 28.31 -4.23
CA ASP A 197 -10.59 28.32 -4.30
C ASP A 197 -11.02 29.44 -5.27
N LYS A 198 -11.62 29.08 -6.41
CA LYS A 198 -12.10 30.06 -7.38
C LYS A 198 -13.54 30.38 -7.03
N THR A 199 -13.82 31.62 -6.65
CA THR A 199 -15.18 32.12 -6.57
C THR A 199 -15.71 32.33 -7.99
N VAL A 200 -16.58 31.43 -8.45
CA VAL A 200 -17.28 31.54 -9.72
C VAL A 200 -18.68 32.06 -9.43
N ARG A 201 -19.02 33.19 -10.03
CA ARG A 201 -20.35 33.76 -9.92
C ARG A 201 -21.30 32.99 -10.82
N ASP A 202 -22.31 32.37 -10.22
CA ASP A 202 -23.35 31.66 -10.94
C ASP A 202 -24.28 32.69 -11.63
N GLU A 203 -24.24 32.73 -12.97
CA GLU A 203 -24.96 33.75 -13.76
C GLU A 203 -26.49 33.58 -13.71
N GLU A 204 -27.00 32.40 -13.34
CA GLU A 204 -28.45 32.13 -13.22
C GLU A 204 -29.00 32.50 -11.83
N THR A 205 -28.23 32.23 -10.77
CA THR A 205 -28.68 32.44 -9.38
C THR A 205 -28.11 33.70 -8.73
N GLY A 206 -27.10 34.32 -9.35
CA GLY A 206 -26.41 35.50 -8.82
C GLY A 206 -25.57 35.25 -7.58
N THR A 207 -25.36 33.99 -7.20
CA THR A 207 -24.61 33.57 -6.00
C THR A 207 -23.17 33.23 -6.33
N ASP A 208 -22.26 33.55 -5.42
CA ASP A 208 -20.85 33.17 -5.52
C ASP A 208 -20.69 31.69 -5.11
N LYS A 209 -20.27 30.83 -6.03
CA LYS A 209 -19.91 29.44 -5.76
C LYS A 209 -18.39 29.31 -5.62
N ILE A 210 -17.94 28.66 -4.57
CA ILE A 210 -16.53 28.28 -4.43
C ILE A 210 -16.30 27.00 -5.24
N VAL A 211 -15.51 27.10 -6.31
CA VAL A 211 -15.02 25.97 -7.09
C VAL A 211 -13.61 25.65 -6.58
N ARG A 212 -13.50 24.55 -5.82
CA ARG A 212 -12.20 24.03 -5.38
C ARG A 212 -11.39 23.57 -6.60
N GLY A 213 -10.08 23.81 -6.62
CA GLY A 213 -9.21 23.20 -7.64
C GLY A 213 -9.33 21.68 -7.60
N ASP A 214 -9.24 21.02 -8.76
CA ASP A 214 -9.34 19.56 -8.85
C ASP A 214 -8.12 18.92 -8.15
N GLU A 215 -8.30 18.49 -6.90
CA GLU A 215 -7.29 17.80 -6.09
C GLU A 215 -6.71 16.58 -6.83
N SER A 216 -7.45 15.98 -7.78
CA SER A 216 -7.00 14.81 -8.54
C SER A 216 -5.85 15.12 -9.51
N ASP A 217 -5.73 16.36 -10.00
CA ASP A 217 -4.72 16.72 -11.00
C ASP A 217 -3.32 16.89 -10.40
N ILE A 218 -3.21 17.23 -9.11
CA ILE A 218 -1.93 17.36 -8.40
C ILE A 218 -1.41 16.00 -7.98
N VAL A 219 -2.30 15.15 -7.45
CA VAL A 219 -1.99 13.78 -7.03
C VAL A 219 -1.42 12.98 -8.22
N LYS A 220 -2.06 13.08 -9.39
CA LYS A 220 -1.58 12.47 -10.65
C LYS A 220 -0.19 12.93 -11.10
N ARG A 221 0.27 14.12 -10.66
CA ARG A 221 1.61 14.64 -10.99
C ARG A 221 2.66 14.18 -9.98
N LEU A 222 2.28 13.98 -8.73
CA LEU A 222 3.21 13.63 -7.64
C LEU A 222 3.57 12.15 -7.62
N PHE A 223 2.64 11.29 -8.02
CA PHE A 223 2.79 9.85 -7.85
C PHE A 223 2.65 9.11 -9.18
N ASP A 224 3.69 8.35 -9.51
CA ASP A 224 3.68 7.36 -10.58
C ASP A 224 3.97 5.99 -9.98
N ILE A 225 3.09 5.02 -10.26
CA ILE A 225 3.17 3.68 -9.64
C ILE A 225 4.47 2.97 -10.04
N VAL A 226 4.90 3.09 -11.30
CA VAL A 226 6.12 2.43 -11.79
C VAL A 226 7.34 2.99 -11.09
N GLU A 227 7.42 4.30 -10.93
CA GLU A 227 8.50 4.95 -10.19
C GLU A 227 8.51 4.61 -8.70
N ILE A 228 7.33 4.47 -8.08
CA ILE A 228 7.22 4.08 -6.67
C ILE A 228 7.76 2.67 -6.47
N LEU A 229 7.36 1.73 -7.34
CA LEU A 229 7.83 0.34 -7.28
C LEU A 229 9.34 0.24 -7.50
N GLU A 230 9.87 0.98 -8.47
CA GLU A 230 11.31 1.00 -8.75
C GLU A 230 12.12 1.66 -7.62
N THR A 231 11.62 2.75 -7.04
CA THR A 231 12.27 3.40 -5.89
C THR A 231 12.24 2.49 -4.66
N GLY A 232 11.11 1.80 -4.42
CA GLY A 232 10.99 0.76 -3.39
C GLY A 232 11.99 -0.38 -3.58
N ARG A 233 12.24 -0.78 -4.83
CA ARG A 233 13.28 -1.77 -5.17
C ARG A 233 14.67 -1.23 -4.85
N ARG A 234 15.04 -0.04 -5.33
CA ARG A 234 16.38 0.55 -5.13
C ARG A 234 16.71 0.71 -3.64
N MET A 235 15.77 1.20 -2.84
CA MET A 235 16.01 1.44 -1.42
C MET A 235 16.14 0.16 -0.59
N SER A 236 15.54 -0.95 -1.02
CA SER A 236 15.43 -2.17 -0.20
C SER A 236 16.24 -3.36 -0.69
N ALA A 237 16.48 -3.50 -2.01
CA ALA A 237 16.96 -4.74 -2.60
C ALA A 237 18.31 -5.21 -2.04
N ARG A 238 19.33 -4.34 -2.04
CA ARG A 238 20.68 -4.70 -1.59
C ARG A 238 20.73 -4.98 -0.09
N ILE A 239 19.99 -4.23 0.71
CA ILE A 239 19.90 -4.45 2.16
C ILE A 239 19.21 -5.79 2.45
N LEU A 240 18.10 -6.08 1.76
CA LEU A 240 17.38 -7.34 1.93
C LEU A 240 18.17 -8.54 1.41
N GLU A 241 18.97 -8.39 0.35
CA GLU A 241 19.88 -9.42 -0.14
C GLU A 241 20.89 -9.83 0.94
N ARG A 242 21.52 -8.84 1.60
CA ARG A 242 22.40 -9.08 2.75
C ARG A 242 21.68 -9.73 3.92
N ASP A 243 20.45 -9.29 4.23
CA ASP A 243 19.64 -9.95 5.25
C ASP A 243 19.48 -11.45 4.93
N PHE A 244 19.27 -11.83 3.65
CA PHE A 244 19.19 -13.23 3.24
C PHE A 244 20.51 -14.00 3.38
N GLU A 245 21.65 -13.39 3.01
CA GLU A 245 22.97 -13.98 3.19
C GLU A 245 23.27 -14.24 4.67
N GLU A 246 22.96 -13.29 5.55
CA GLU A 246 23.11 -13.46 6.99
C GLU A 246 22.17 -14.53 7.54
N MET A 247 20.90 -14.53 7.10
CA MET A 247 19.89 -15.50 7.51
C MET A 247 20.26 -16.93 7.10
N ALA A 248 20.87 -17.13 5.93
CA ALA A 248 21.30 -18.45 5.46
C ALA A 248 22.36 -19.07 6.38
N ASN A 249 23.15 -18.24 7.08
CA ASN A 249 24.25 -18.67 7.92
C ASN A 249 23.93 -18.72 9.43
N ARG A 250 22.65 -18.59 9.81
CA ARG A 250 22.21 -18.65 11.21
C ARG A 250 20.91 -19.42 11.39
N GLU A 251 20.65 -19.83 12.63
CA GLU A 251 19.37 -20.43 13.01
C GLU A 251 18.19 -19.47 12.75
N PRO A 252 17.07 -19.97 12.19
CA PRO A 252 15.92 -19.15 11.85
C PRO A 252 15.17 -18.68 13.11
N LYS A 253 14.94 -17.37 13.19
CA LYS A 253 14.30 -16.68 14.32
C LYS A 253 12.83 -16.34 14.10
N SER A 254 12.36 -16.39 12.85
CA SER A 254 10.98 -16.07 12.48
C SER A 254 10.35 -17.16 11.62
N HIS A 255 9.01 -17.17 11.50
CA HIS A 255 8.32 -18.11 10.61
C HIS A 255 8.77 -17.95 9.15
N GLY A 256 8.94 -16.71 8.67
CA GLY A 256 9.47 -16.44 7.34
C GLY A 256 10.88 -17.00 7.14
N GLU A 257 11.76 -16.86 8.13
CA GLU A 257 13.12 -17.46 8.08
C GLU A 257 13.07 -18.98 8.03
N LYS A 258 12.18 -19.61 8.82
CA LYS A 258 12.00 -21.07 8.79
C LYS A 258 11.53 -21.54 7.41
N LEU A 259 10.61 -20.82 6.77
CA LEU A 259 10.15 -21.14 5.42
C LEU A 259 11.25 -20.95 4.38
N TYR A 260 12.04 -19.88 4.48
CA TYR A 260 13.19 -19.66 3.60
C TYR A 260 14.22 -20.79 3.72
N HIS A 261 14.58 -21.21 4.94
CA HIS A 261 15.49 -22.35 5.15
C HIS A 261 14.92 -23.66 4.62
N LYS A 262 13.63 -23.91 4.82
CA LYS A 262 13.00 -25.18 4.43
C LYS A 262 12.74 -25.30 2.93
N TYR A 263 12.42 -24.18 2.28
CA TYR A 263 11.83 -24.18 0.93
C TYR A 263 12.48 -23.21 -0.06
N GLY A 264 13.36 -22.32 0.40
CA GLY A 264 13.96 -21.28 -0.44
C GLY A 264 13.02 -20.12 -0.78
N GLU A 265 11.80 -20.10 -0.23
CA GLU A 265 10.84 -19.03 -0.49
C GLU A 265 11.22 -17.75 0.23
N LYS A 266 11.47 -16.68 -0.53
CA LYS A 266 11.84 -15.36 -0.02
C LYS A 266 10.62 -14.56 0.49
N GLY A 267 9.41 -15.01 0.17
CA GLY A 267 8.15 -14.36 0.56
C GLY A 267 8.11 -12.88 0.17
N ILE A 268 7.51 -12.04 1.02
CA ILE A 268 7.33 -10.61 0.75
C ILE A 268 8.65 -9.83 0.64
N ARG A 269 9.73 -10.29 1.28
CA ARG A 269 11.06 -9.70 1.12
C ARG A 269 11.60 -9.92 -0.28
N GLY A 270 11.36 -11.10 -0.86
CA GLY A 270 11.66 -11.38 -2.26
C GLY A 270 10.89 -10.46 -3.20
N GLN A 271 9.59 -10.26 -2.94
CA GLN A 271 8.79 -9.29 -3.69
C GLN A 271 9.40 -7.88 -3.64
N ALA A 272 9.77 -7.39 -2.45
CA ALA A 272 10.39 -6.07 -2.32
C ALA A 272 11.73 -5.94 -3.09
N MET A 273 12.59 -6.95 -3.04
CA MET A 273 13.87 -6.97 -3.77
C MET A 273 13.70 -6.87 -5.29
N GLU A 274 12.58 -7.32 -5.82
CA GLU A 274 12.27 -7.34 -7.25
C GLU A 274 11.35 -6.17 -7.68
N GLY A 275 10.98 -5.28 -6.75
CA GLY A 275 10.06 -4.15 -7.03
C GLY A 275 8.60 -4.59 -7.15
N PHE A 276 8.22 -5.59 -6.36
CA PHE A 276 6.87 -6.18 -6.27
C PHE A 276 6.27 -6.57 -7.63
N PRO A 277 6.86 -7.55 -8.34
CA PRO A 277 6.35 -8.00 -9.63
C PRO A 277 4.88 -8.43 -9.57
N ILE A 278 4.42 -9.03 -8.46
CA ILE A 278 3.00 -9.38 -8.31
C ILE A 278 2.07 -8.17 -8.37
N ILE A 279 2.48 -7.02 -7.84
CA ILE A 279 1.71 -5.77 -7.91
C ILE A 279 1.76 -5.23 -9.33
N ARG A 280 2.97 -5.12 -9.90
CA ARG A 280 3.22 -4.56 -11.23
C ARG A 280 2.50 -5.31 -12.34
N ASP A 281 2.63 -6.64 -12.33
CA ASP A 281 2.27 -7.49 -13.47
C ASP A 281 0.86 -8.08 -13.32
N ILE A 282 0.36 -8.22 -12.09
CA ILE A 282 -0.93 -8.87 -11.82
C ILE A 282 -1.90 -7.92 -11.11
N GLY A 283 -1.56 -7.40 -9.92
CA GLY A 283 -2.48 -6.62 -9.09
C GLY A 283 -3.03 -5.38 -9.79
N ILE A 284 -2.14 -4.47 -10.23
CA ILE A 284 -2.54 -3.22 -10.90
C ILE A 284 -3.27 -3.50 -12.22
N PRO A 285 -2.79 -4.37 -13.14
CA PRO A 285 -3.53 -4.71 -14.34
C PRO A 285 -4.91 -5.33 -14.07
N ALA A 286 -5.02 -6.24 -13.10
CA ALA A 286 -6.29 -6.87 -12.75
C ALA A 286 -7.30 -5.86 -12.19
N MET A 287 -6.87 -5.00 -11.26
CA MET A 287 -7.74 -3.98 -10.68
C MET A 287 -8.22 -3.00 -11.76
N ARG A 288 -7.30 -2.47 -12.59
CA ARG A 288 -7.69 -1.61 -13.73
C ARG A 288 -8.64 -2.31 -14.71
N LYS A 289 -8.43 -3.59 -14.99
CA LYS A 289 -9.30 -4.40 -15.86
C LYS A 289 -10.73 -4.44 -15.29
N PHE A 290 -10.88 -4.81 -14.02
CA PHE A 290 -12.20 -4.98 -13.42
C PHE A 290 -12.88 -3.64 -13.09
N MET A 291 -12.13 -2.60 -12.73
CA MET A 291 -12.69 -1.26 -12.56
C MET A 291 -13.37 -0.73 -13.83
N ASN A 292 -12.84 -1.06 -14.99
CA ASN A 292 -13.33 -0.58 -16.28
C ASN A 292 -14.27 -1.57 -16.99
N ILE A 293 -14.68 -2.67 -16.33
CA ILE A 293 -15.44 -3.74 -16.99
C ILE A 293 -16.77 -3.24 -17.56
N SER A 294 -17.46 -2.30 -16.91
CA SER A 294 -18.71 -1.71 -17.42
C SER A 294 -18.56 -1.04 -18.80
N GLY A 295 -17.37 -0.50 -19.10
CA GLY A 295 -17.05 0.07 -20.41
C GLY A 295 -16.39 -0.91 -21.40
N ASP A 296 -15.94 -2.08 -20.93
CA ASP A 296 -15.22 -3.07 -21.73
C ASP A 296 -16.17 -4.15 -22.28
N MET A 297 -16.81 -3.83 -23.40
CA MET A 297 -17.74 -4.74 -24.10
C MET A 297 -17.07 -6.05 -24.56
N LYS A 298 -15.76 -6.02 -24.82
CA LYS A 298 -15.02 -7.21 -25.23
C LYS A 298 -14.88 -8.16 -24.04
N LEU A 299 -14.43 -7.66 -22.90
CA LEU A 299 -14.30 -8.44 -21.68
C LEU A 299 -15.65 -8.99 -21.20
N GLN A 300 -16.71 -8.17 -21.27
CA GLN A 300 -18.07 -8.63 -20.94
C GLN A 300 -18.49 -9.80 -21.85
N SER A 301 -18.26 -9.69 -23.17
CA SER A 301 -18.56 -10.78 -24.12
C SER A 301 -17.74 -12.04 -23.86
N GLU A 302 -16.45 -11.90 -23.52
CA GLU A 302 -15.60 -13.03 -23.14
C GLU A 302 -16.11 -13.77 -21.90
N ILE A 303 -16.53 -13.03 -20.86
CA ILE A 303 -17.11 -13.61 -19.64
C ILE A 303 -18.48 -14.23 -19.94
N ALA A 304 -19.34 -13.53 -20.68
CA ALA A 304 -20.67 -14.02 -21.07
C ALA A 304 -20.62 -15.32 -21.89
N GLY A 305 -19.49 -15.60 -22.55
CA GLY A 305 -19.25 -16.86 -23.25
C GLY A 305 -19.05 -18.07 -22.34
N VAL A 306 -18.75 -17.87 -21.05
CA VAL A 306 -18.43 -18.94 -20.09
C VAL A 306 -19.22 -18.87 -18.77
N ALA A 307 -19.82 -17.74 -18.44
CA ALA A 307 -20.55 -17.50 -17.19
C ALA A 307 -21.61 -16.39 -17.37
N ALA A 308 -22.63 -16.37 -16.52
CA ALA A 308 -23.65 -15.33 -16.51
C ALA A 308 -23.13 -14.06 -15.84
N LEU A 309 -23.12 -12.93 -16.55
CA LEU A 309 -22.74 -11.64 -15.99
C LEU A 309 -23.74 -11.17 -14.93
N ARG A 310 -23.21 -10.54 -13.88
CA ARG A 310 -23.99 -9.91 -12.83
C ARG A 310 -24.53 -8.56 -13.26
N THR A 311 -25.79 -8.52 -13.65
CA THR A 311 -26.46 -7.30 -14.14
C THR A 311 -26.60 -6.25 -13.04
N ASP A 312 -26.71 -6.67 -11.77
CA ASP A 312 -26.78 -5.76 -10.62
C ASP A 312 -25.53 -4.89 -10.43
N LEU A 313 -24.40 -5.27 -11.03
CA LEU A 313 -23.17 -4.48 -11.05
C LEU A 313 -23.03 -3.62 -12.33
N LEU A 314 -23.47 -4.16 -13.46
CA LEU A 314 -23.23 -3.57 -14.78
C LEU A 314 -24.32 -2.59 -15.23
N GLU A 315 -25.54 -2.75 -14.73
CA GLU A 315 -26.68 -1.90 -15.04
C GLU A 315 -26.90 -0.83 -13.95
N ASP A 316 -27.46 0.31 -14.35
CA ASP A 316 -27.54 1.51 -13.50
C ASP A 316 -28.83 1.54 -12.66
N GLU A 317 -28.89 0.72 -11.60
CA GLU A 317 -30.01 0.71 -10.66
C GLU A 317 -29.60 1.13 -9.23
N GLY A 318 -29.35 2.44 -9.05
CA GLY A 318 -29.45 3.13 -7.75
C GLY A 318 -28.17 3.27 -6.91
N ASN A 319 -28.34 3.90 -5.73
CA ASN A 319 -27.23 4.44 -4.90
C ASN A 319 -26.36 3.39 -4.17
N MET A 320 -26.73 2.10 -4.11
CA MET A 320 -25.88 1.05 -3.48
C MET A 320 -24.94 0.34 -4.48
N ARG A 321 -24.97 0.75 -5.75
CA ARG A 321 -24.19 0.16 -6.82
C ARG A 321 -22.68 0.31 -6.59
N ASP A 322 -22.23 1.48 -6.13
CA ASP A 322 -20.80 1.80 -6.04
C ASP A 322 -20.09 0.88 -5.03
N GLU A 323 -20.63 0.72 -3.81
CA GLU A 323 -20.02 -0.17 -2.80
C GLU A 323 -19.97 -1.63 -3.27
N HIS A 324 -21.05 -2.13 -3.89
CA HIS A 324 -21.09 -3.50 -4.41
C HIS A 324 -20.13 -3.70 -5.57
N TYR A 325 -20.02 -2.71 -6.46
CA TYR A 325 -19.11 -2.73 -7.61
C TYR A 325 -17.66 -2.71 -7.15
N GLU A 326 -17.31 -1.83 -6.23
CA GLU A 326 -15.96 -1.76 -5.68
C GLU A 326 -15.58 -3.04 -4.96
N ASN A 327 -16.48 -3.59 -4.15
CA ASN A 327 -16.28 -4.88 -3.53
C ASN A 327 -16.02 -5.98 -4.57
N ALA A 328 -16.77 -6.00 -5.68
CA ALA A 328 -16.54 -6.95 -6.77
C ALA A 328 -15.18 -6.77 -7.46
N VAL A 329 -14.73 -5.53 -7.66
CA VAL A 329 -13.38 -5.22 -8.18
C VAL A 329 -12.29 -5.73 -7.23
N ASN A 330 -12.41 -5.46 -5.93
CA ASN A 330 -11.44 -5.88 -4.92
C ASN A 330 -11.32 -7.40 -4.83
N ILE A 331 -12.44 -8.12 -4.78
CA ILE A 331 -12.47 -9.58 -4.75
C ILE A 331 -11.89 -10.17 -6.04
N SER A 332 -12.26 -9.60 -7.20
CA SER A 332 -11.75 -10.07 -8.49
C SER A 332 -10.24 -9.87 -8.63
N THR A 333 -9.73 -8.74 -8.11
CA THR A 333 -8.29 -8.47 -8.03
C THR A 333 -7.60 -9.45 -7.09
N LEU A 334 -8.18 -9.72 -5.91
CA LEU A 334 -7.66 -10.70 -4.98
C LEU A 334 -7.55 -12.08 -5.62
N MET A 335 -8.57 -12.52 -6.37
CA MET A 335 -8.53 -13.81 -7.08
C MET A 335 -7.42 -13.86 -8.12
N ALA A 336 -7.18 -12.75 -8.86
CA ALA A 336 -6.06 -12.66 -9.78
C ALA A 336 -4.71 -12.76 -9.06
N ILE A 337 -4.54 -12.05 -7.94
CA ILE A 337 -3.33 -12.14 -7.11
C ILE A 337 -3.14 -13.58 -6.58
N MET A 338 -4.19 -14.20 -6.04
CA MET A 338 -4.13 -15.56 -5.49
C MET A 338 -3.83 -16.61 -6.56
N SER A 339 -4.21 -16.37 -7.82
CA SER A 339 -3.82 -17.26 -8.93
C SER A 339 -2.33 -17.25 -9.25
N GLU A 340 -1.61 -16.19 -8.89
CA GLU A 340 -0.23 -15.95 -9.31
C GLU A 340 0.79 -15.75 -8.19
N LEU A 341 0.36 -15.50 -6.96
CA LEU A 341 1.26 -15.38 -5.82
C LEU A 341 1.58 -16.76 -5.23
N ARG A 342 2.86 -17.00 -4.93
CA ARG A 342 3.28 -18.11 -4.05
C ARG A 342 3.25 -17.61 -2.61
N ASP A 343 2.07 -17.66 -2.02
CA ASP A 343 1.84 -17.04 -0.72
C ASP A 343 2.42 -17.87 0.43
N THR A 344 3.53 -17.39 1.01
CA THR A 344 4.18 -18.05 2.14
C THR A 344 3.28 -18.20 3.36
N ASN A 345 2.24 -17.37 3.53
CA ASN A 345 1.30 -17.50 4.64
C ASN A 345 0.49 -18.79 4.54
N VAL A 346 0.22 -19.28 3.32
CA VAL A 346 -0.40 -20.60 3.10
C VAL A 346 0.51 -21.74 3.58
N LEU A 347 1.83 -21.63 3.36
CA LEU A 347 2.80 -22.65 3.83
C LEU A 347 2.95 -22.67 5.34
N THR A 348 2.66 -21.57 6.04
CA THR A 348 2.74 -21.57 7.51
C THR A 348 1.69 -22.47 8.15
N ARG A 349 0.57 -22.72 7.45
CA ARG A 349 -0.60 -23.44 7.98
C ARG A 349 -0.92 -24.74 7.26
N SER A 350 -0.37 -24.95 6.07
CA SER A 350 -0.69 -26.10 5.22
C SER A 350 0.54 -26.55 4.39
N SER A 351 0.40 -26.84 3.10
CA SER A 351 1.43 -27.45 2.24
C SER A 351 1.62 -26.75 0.88
N TYR A 352 2.67 -27.14 0.15
CA TYR A 352 2.89 -26.69 -1.23
C TYR A 352 1.80 -27.16 -2.19
N GLU A 353 1.31 -28.38 -2.00
CA GLU A 353 0.21 -28.94 -2.78
C GLU A 353 -1.06 -28.09 -2.60
N GLU A 354 -1.34 -27.66 -1.37
CA GLU A 354 -2.47 -26.80 -1.06
C GLU A 354 -2.29 -25.36 -1.58
N MET A 355 -1.07 -24.84 -1.60
CA MET A 355 -0.79 -23.56 -2.27
C MET A 355 -1.05 -23.67 -3.77
N GLU A 356 -0.58 -24.73 -4.44
CA GLU A 356 -0.79 -24.89 -5.88
C GLU A 356 -2.26 -25.16 -6.22
N TRP A 357 -2.96 -25.90 -5.36
CA TRP A 357 -4.41 -26.05 -5.41
C TRP A 357 -5.11 -24.68 -5.34
N LEU A 358 -4.75 -23.84 -4.37
CA LEU A 358 -5.34 -22.50 -4.21
C LEU A 358 -5.17 -21.66 -5.46
N ARG A 359 -3.94 -21.62 -6.00
CA ARG A 359 -3.63 -20.91 -7.26
C ARG A 359 -4.48 -21.40 -8.42
N THR A 360 -4.59 -22.73 -8.55
CA THR A 360 -5.35 -23.38 -9.63
C THR A 360 -6.84 -23.04 -9.53
N GLU A 361 -7.43 -23.09 -8.34
CA GLU A 361 -8.83 -22.75 -8.13
C GLU A 361 -9.10 -21.26 -8.36
N SER A 362 -8.25 -20.37 -7.84
CA SER A 362 -8.34 -18.94 -8.10
C SER A 362 -8.23 -18.62 -9.61
N ALA A 363 -7.33 -19.28 -10.35
CA ALA A 363 -7.22 -19.11 -11.81
C ALA A 363 -8.46 -19.59 -12.57
N LYS A 364 -9.17 -20.61 -12.08
CA LYS A 364 -10.47 -21.02 -12.64
C LYS A 364 -11.54 -19.96 -12.41
N ILE A 365 -11.61 -19.42 -11.19
CA ILE A 365 -12.55 -18.35 -10.81
C ILE A 365 -12.34 -17.09 -11.66
N VAL A 366 -11.09 -16.66 -11.87
CA VAL A 366 -10.78 -15.50 -12.72
C VAL A 366 -11.28 -15.73 -14.16
N ARG A 367 -11.14 -16.95 -14.69
CA ARG A 367 -11.64 -17.31 -16.03
C ARG A 367 -13.17 -17.29 -16.12
N LEU A 368 -13.87 -17.53 -15.01
CA LEU A 368 -15.32 -17.40 -14.94
C LEU A 368 -15.79 -15.94 -14.84
N GLY A 369 -14.90 -14.95 -14.78
CA GLY A 369 -15.27 -13.54 -14.59
C GLY A 369 -15.25 -13.08 -13.13
N ALA A 370 -14.74 -13.92 -12.21
CA ALA A 370 -14.62 -13.62 -10.79
C ALA A 370 -15.92 -13.06 -10.19
N ALA A 371 -15.90 -11.97 -9.43
CA ALA A 371 -17.09 -11.47 -8.74
C ALA A 371 -18.10 -10.77 -9.67
N PHE A 372 -17.78 -10.63 -10.97
CA PHE A 372 -18.65 -10.04 -12.00
C PHE A 372 -19.53 -11.06 -12.73
N SER A 373 -19.45 -12.34 -12.35
CA SER A 373 -20.37 -13.36 -12.82
C SER A 373 -21.00 -14.13 -11.66
N GLU A 374 -22.16 -14.73 -11.91
CA GLU A 374 -22.88 -15.54 -10.94
C GLU A 374 -22.07 -16.79 -10.55
N GLU A 375 -21.55 -17.51 -11.56
CA GLU A 375 -20.72 -18.70 -11.35
C GLU A 375 -19.40 -18.36 -10.68
N GLY A 376 -18.79 -17.23 -11.03
CA GLY A 376 -17.55 -16.77 -10.40
C GLY A 376 -17.76 -16.41 -8.93
N LEU A 377 -18.81 -15.66 -8.59
CA LEU A 377 -19.15 -15.35 -7.20
C LEU A 377 -19.46 -16.62 -6.39
N SER A 378 -20.28 -17.53 -6.93
CA SER A 378 -20.59 -18.82 -6.30
C SER A 378 -19.30 -19.62 -6.05
N ALA A 379 -18.39 -19.66 -7.02
CA ALA A 379 -17.11 -20.36 -6.87
C ALA A 379 -16.18 -19.71 -5.84
N ILE A 380 -16.24 -18.38 -5.66
CA ILE A 380 -15.52 -17.68 -4.58
C ILE A 380 -16.08 -18.10 -3.21
N GLU A 381 -17.40 -18.17 -3.05
CA GLU A 381 -18.02 -18.61 -1.80
C GLU A 381 -17.66 -20.07 -1.48
N GLU A 382 -17.68 -20.96 -2.48
CA GLU A 382 -17.21 -22.33 -2.33
C GLU A 382 -15.72 -22.41 -1.98
N LEU A 383 -14.88 -21.57 -2.59
CA LEU A 383 -13.46 -21.51 -2.29
C LEU A 383 -13.23 -21.09 -0.83
N ASN A 384 -14.01 -20.15 -0.31
CA ASN A 384 -13.94 -19.74 1.10
C ASN A 384 -14.16 -20.94 2.03
N VAL A 385 -15.25 -21.69 1.81
CA VAL A 385 -15.55 -22.90 2.62
C VAL A 385 -14.38 -23.89 2.57
N LYS A 386 -13.87 -24.20 1.37
CA LYS A 386 -12.76 -25.14 1.20
C LYS A 386 -11.47 -24.64 1.86
N CYS A 387 -11.18 -23.34 1.79
CA CYS A 387 -10.03 -22.76 2.49
C CYS A 387 -10.15 -22.89 4.01
N ILE A 388 -11.34 -22.63 4.57
CA ILE A 388 -11.61 -22.79 6.00
C ILE A 388 -11.42 -24.25 6.43
N GLU A 389 -11.99 -25.21 5.70
CA GLU A 389 -11.85 -26.64 5.97
C GLU A 389 -10.40 -27.12 5.91
N LYS A 390 -9.62 -26.59 4.97
CA LYS A 390 -8.19 -26.89 4.80
C LYS A 390 -7.28 -26.04 5.70
N ASN A 391 -7.83 -25.12 6.49
CA ASN A 391 -7.08 -24.16 7.32
C ASN A 391 -6.07 -23.32 6.51
N ILE A 392 -6.44 -22.97 5.27
CA ILE A 392 -5.65 -22.15 4.34
C ILE A 392 -6.00 -20.68 4.52
N SER A 393 -4.99 -19.84 4.71
CA SER A 393 -5.13 -18.38 4.77
C SER A 393 -4.08 -17.70 3.87
N PRO A 394 -4.49 -17.13 2.71
CA PRO A 394 -3.62 -16.41 1.79
C PRO A 394 -3.40 -14.95 2.22
N GLY A 395 -2.83 -14.75 3.41
CA GLY A 395 -2.65 -13.39 3.97
C GLY A 395 -1.67 -12.51 3.16
N GLY A 396 -0.71 -13.11 2.46
CA GLY A 396 0.18 -12.35 1.58
C GLY A 396 -0.58 -11.78 0.36
N ALA A 397 -1.54 -12.51 -0.19
CA ALA A 397 -2.39 -12.00 -1.27
C ALA A 397 -3.27 -10.82 -0.80
N ALA A 398 -3.76 -10.88 0.44
CA ALA A 398 -4.46 -9.79 1.12
C ALA A 398 -3.57 -8.54 1.28
N ASP A 399 -2.34 -8.70 1.75
CA ASP A 399 -1.36 -7.60 1.85
C ASP A 399 -1.14 -6.91 0.48
N ILE A 400 -1.00 -7.72 -0.59
CA ILE A 400 -0.84 -7.22 -1.96
C ILE A 400 -2.10 -6.49 -2.46
N LEU A 401 -3.30 -6.96 -2.12
CA LEU A 401 -4.55 -6.28 -2.46
C LEU A 401 -4.60 -4.88 -1.84
N ALA A 402 -4.37 -4.75 -0.53
CA ALA A 402 -4.39 -3.46 0.16
C ALA A 402 -3.42 -2.47 -0.49
N VAL A 403 -2.21 -2.92 -0.80
CA VAL A 403 -1.19 -2.09 -1.42
C VAL A 403 -1.55 -1.71 -2.86
N THR A 404 -2.19 -2.62 -3.61
CA THR A 404 -2.71 -2.32 -4.95
C THR A 404 -3.76 -1.19 -4.89
N ILE A 405 -4.68 -1.25 -3.92
CA ILE A 405 -5.66 -0.19 -3.68
C ILE A 405 -4.95 1.14 -3.37
N LEU A 406 -3.98 1.12 -2.44
CA LEU A 406 -3.22 2.32 -2.08
C LEU A 406 -2.53 2.97 -3.28
N LEU A 407 -1.84 2.19 -4.11
CA LEU A 407 -1.08 2.71 -5.24
C LEU A 407 -1.98 3.36 -6.29
N LEU A 408 -3.15 2.77 -6.58
CA LEU A 408 -4.12 3.39 -7.49
C LEU A 408 -4.70 4.67 -6.92
N LYS A 409 -4.94 4.74 -5.61
CA LYS A 409 -5.33 5.97 -4.94
C LYS A 409 -4.28 7.06 -5.05
N LEU A 410 -3.01 6.72 -4.80
CA LEU A 410 -1.90 7.63 -4.96
C LEU A 410 -1.77 8.11 -6.41
N GLU A 411 -2.08 7.30 -7.41
CA GLU A 411 -2.10 7.71 -8.82
C GLU A 411 -3.33 8.58 -9.19
N GLY A 412 -4.19 8.91 -8.24
CA GLY A 412 -5.36 9.77 -8.44
C GLY A 412 -6.58 9.05 -8.99
N SER A 413 -6.66 7.74 -8.81
CA SER A 413 -7.89 6.99 -9.09
C SER A 413 -9.00 7.38 -8.12
N SER A 414 -10.20 7.64 -8.65
CA SER A 414 -11.40 7.95 -7.86
C SER A 414 -12.03 6.72 -7.17
N TYR A 415 -11.36 5.56 -7.24
CA TYR A 415 -11.82 4.32 -6.65
C TYR A 415 -11.78 4.39 -5.11
N VAL A 416 -12.94 4.20 -4.46
CA VAL A 416 -13.33 3.98 -3.03
C VAL A 416 -14.58 4.74 -2.65
#